data_AF-A0A9W6YCL2-F1
#
_entry.id   AF-A0A9W6YCL2-F1
#
_cell.length_a   1.000
_cell.length_b   1.000
_cell.length_c   1.000
_cell.angle_alpha   90.00
_cell.angle_beta   90.00
_cell.angle_gamma   90.00
#
_symmetry.space_group_name_H-M   'P 1'
#
loop_
_entity.id
_entity.type
_entity.pdbx_description
1 polymer ?
#
loop_
_entity_poly.entity_id
_entity_poly.type
_entity_poly.pdbx_seq_one_letter_code
_entity_poly.pdbx_strand_id
1 'polypeptide(L)'
;MKKQADSTSLAANRTMVAHMLTLLWKNFTLKRRHVGATVFEIALPCLFVLLLGALKHLVDDVAVPAGWSDSSNHDSDTTGTTYNLFDPSGFSLSAIPTELPKWTQYETSVTGLLWYMARLSVVDGVRLNELSTRDYTACTVGVALHGYVDTNSSSESSVPSECGGRVVPYKLAVVPDNAFTREYFTQTMEIWYPRVNLVNDSTSLQVASLRESVAFFDTEDALEEYVKGKSYDSSLENPRIYGGIVFDKYPTDSDIGSFSSIEYTLRLNSTETDSGALGLIPPTNGDAAAL
;
A
#
# COMPACT_ATOMS: atom_id res chain seq x y z
N MET A 1 24.94 -69.03 2.21
CA MET A 1 24.37 -68.25 3.33
C MET A 1 23.10 -67.44 2.97
N LYS A 2 22.91 -66.98 1.72
CA LYS A 2 21.72 -66.20 1.31
C LYS A 2 20.37 -66.96 1.38
N LYS A 3 20.34 -68.25 0.96
CA LYS A 3 19.12 -69.10 1.00
C LYS A 3 18.52 -69.33 2.39
N GLN A 4 19.33 -69.23 3.46
CA GLN A 4 18.90 -69.55 4.82
C GLN A 4 18.30 -68.33 5.55
N ALA A 5 18.68 -67.12 5.13
CA ALA A 5 18.09 -65.85 5.56
C ALA A 5 16.71 -65.60 4.91
N ASP A 6 16.56 -65.96 3.63
CA ASP A 6 15.26 -65.85 2.93
C ASP A 6 14.20 -66.76 3.53
N SER A 7 14.56 -68.01 3.89
CA SER A 7 13.63 -68.97 4.51
C SER A 7 13.19 -68.55 5.92
N THR A 8 14.06 -67.89 6.69
CA THR A 8 13.72 -67.37 8.03
C THR A 8 12.83 -66.13 7.94
N SER A 9 13.05 -65.24 6.97
CA SER A 9 12.15 -64.08 6.73
C SER A 9 10.75 -64.51 6.25
N LEU A 10 10.67 -65.52 5.38
CA LEU A 10 9.40 -66.06 4.89
C LEU A 10 8.62 -66.78 6.00
N ALA A 11 9.33 -67.52 6.86
CA ALA A 11 8.73 -68.16 8.04
C ALA A 11 8.23 -67.12 9.05
N ALA A 12 9.02 -66.08 9.33
CA ALA A 12 8.62 -64.96 10.19
C ALA A 12 7.39 -64.21 9.64
N ASN A 13 7.32 -63.96 8.34
CA ASN A 13 6.17 -63.35 7.68
C ASN A 13 4.93 -64.24 7.74
N ARG A 14 5.08 -65.57 7.56
CA ARG A 14 3.97 -66.51 7.73
C ARG A 14 3.44 -66.52 9.17
N THR A 15 4.32 -66.46 10.16
CA THR A 15 3.91 -66.35 11.57
C THR A 15 3.26 -65.00 11.89
N MET A 16 3.72 -63.91 11.28
CA MET A 16 3.14 -62.57 11.45
C MET A 16 1.74 -62.47 10.82
N VAL A 17 1.55 -63.00 9.61
CA VAL A 17 0.23 -63.03 8.95
C VAL A 17 -0.74 -63.93 9.72
N ALA A 18 -0.29 -65.11 10.16
CA ALA A 18 -1.11 -65.98 11.01
C ALA A 18 -1.50 -65.26 12.32
N HIS A 19 -0.55 -64.58 12.96
CA HIS A 19 -0.84 -63.79 14.16
C HIS A 19 -1.81 -62.64 13.88
N MET A 20 -1.64 -61.88 12.80
CA MET A 20 -2.55 -60.80 12.39
C MET A 20 -3.96 -61.31 12.10
N LEU A 21 -4.09 -62.44 11.42
CA LEU A 21 -5.38 -63.08 11.17
C LEU A 21 -6.05 -63.54 12.47
N THR A 22 -5.27 -64.06 13.44
CA THR A 22 -5.83 -64.41 14.76
C THR A 22 -6.28 -63.18 15.54
N LEU A 23 -5.56 -62.06 15.43
CA LEU A 23 -5.92 -60.78 16.06
C LEU A 23 -7.18 -60.18 15.40
N LEU A 24 -7.28 -60.21 14.07
CA LEU A 24 -8.46 -59.78 13.34
C LEU A 24 -9.67 -60.67 13.66
N TRP A 25 -9.48 -61.99 13.74
CA TRP A 25 -10.56 -62.91 14.11
C TRP A 25 -11.01 -62.71 15.56
N LYS A 26 -10.07 -62.42 16.48
CA LYS A 26 -10.38 -62.02 17.86
C LYS A 26 -11.15 -60.70 17.90
N ASN A 27 -10.70 -59.68 17.18
CA ASN A 27 -11.41 -58.38 17.10
C ASN A 27 -12.79 -58.51 16.44
N PHE A 28 -12.91 -59.35 15.41
CA PHE A 28 -14.17 -59.65 14.75
C PHE A 28 -15.15 -60.38 15.66
N THR A 29 -14.69 -61.40 16.39
CA THR A 29 -15.52 -62.10 17.38
C THR A 29 -15.91 -61.20 18.56
N LEU A 30 -15.04 -60.27 18.97
CA LEU A 30 -15.37 -59.22 19.94
C LEU A 30 -16.45 -58.26 19.42
N LYS A 31 -16.32 -57.73 18.19
CA LYS A 31 -17.36 -56.88 17.57
C LYS A 31 -18.70 -57.63 17.40
N ARG A 32 -18.67 -58.91 17.02
CA ARG A 32 -19.87 -59.76 16.88
C ARG A 32 -20.58 -60.02 18.22
N ARG A 33 -19.84 -60.05 19.34
CA ARG A 33 -20.41 -60.21 20.69
C ARG A 33 -20.96 -58.88 21.24
N HIS A 34 -20.32 -57.76 20.90
CA HIS A 34 -20.77 -56.42 21.26
C HIS A 34 -21.53 -55.76 20.09
N VAL A 35 -22.65 -56.38 19.70
CA VAL A 35 -23.50 -55.89 18.60
C VAL A 35 -23.96 -54.46 18.84
N GLY A 36 -24.30 -54.11 20.08
CA GLY A 36 -24.72 -52.74 20.44
C GLY A 36 -23.64 -51.69 20.12
N ALA A 37 -22.39 -51.93 20.53
CA ALA A 37 -21.29 -51.01 20.25
C ALA A 37 -21.01 -50.86 18.74
N THR A 38 -21.09 -51.98 18.00
CA THR A 38 -20.90 -51.97 16.54
C THR A 38 -22.02 -51.23 15.81
N VAL A 39 -23.27 -51.37 16.26
CA VAL A 39 -24.41 -50.62 15.73
C VAL A 39 -24.23 -49.12 16.01
N PHE A 40 -23.82 -48.74 17.22
CA PHE A 40 -23.54 -47.33 17.55
C PHE A 40 -22.36 -46.75 16.74
N GLU A 41 -21.30 -47.51 16.51
CA GLU A 41 -20.14 -47.10 15.69
C GLU A 41 -20.53 -46.69 14.26
N ILE A 42 -21.56 -47.31 13.70
CA ILE A 42 -22.09 -47.01 12.36
C ILE A 42 -23.24 -46.00 12.41
N ALA A 43 -24.19 -46.19 13.33
CA ALA A 43 -25.39 -45.38 13.39
C ALA A 43 -25.11 -43.93 13.82
N LEU A 44 -24.14 -43.71 14.72
CA LEU A 44 -23.82 -42.39 15.23
C LEU A 44 -23.28 -41.43 14.14
N PRO A 45 -22.25 -41.77 13.33
CA PRO A 45 -21.82 -40.90 12.23
C PRO A 45 -22.90 -40.71 11.18
N CYS A 46 -23.70 -41.75 10.86
CA CYS A 46 -24.84 -41.60 9.95
C CYS A 46 -25.89 -40.61 10.48
N LEU A 47 -26.20 -40.68 11.78
CA LEU A 47 -27.12 -39.76 12.43
C LEU A 47 -26.59 -38.32 12.41
N PHE A 48 -25.29 -38.12 12.64
CA PHE A 48 -24.67 -36.80 12.52
C PHE A 48 -24.74 -36.22 11.11
N VAL A 49 -24.50 -37.04 10.07
CA VAL A 49 -24.63 -36.59 8.67
C VAL A 49 -26.08 -36.22 8.34
N LEU A 50 -27.05 -37.01 8.79
CA LEU A 50 -28.48 -36.69 8.61
C LEU A 50 -28.87 -35.42 9.36
N LEU A 51 -28.36 -35.24 10.58
CA LEU A 51 -28.61 -34.05 11.40
C LEU A 51 -28.01 -32.80 10.74
N LEU A 52 -26.77 -32.87 10.24
CA LEU A 52 -26.15 -31.78 9.49
C LEU A 52 -26.90 -31.46 8.19
N GLY A 53 -27.39 -32.49 7.48
CA GLY A 53 -28.24 -32.31 6.31
C GLY A 53 -29.56 -31.63 6.64
N ALA A 54 -30.22 -32.03 7.73
CA ALA A 54 -31.44 -31.39 8.22
C ALA A 54 -31.19 -29.94 8.66
N LEU A 55 -30.07 -29.67 9.35
CA LEU A 55 -29.66 -28.31 9.71
C LEU A 55 -29.38 -27.45 8.47
N LYS A 56 -28.80 -28.02 7.41
CA LYS A 56 -28.59 -27.28 6.15
C LYS A 56 -29.91 -26.83 5.51
N HIS A 57 -31.00 -27.57 5.67
CA HIS A 57 -32.32 -27.16 5.19
C HIS A 57 -32.96 -26.02 6.01
N LEU A 58 -32.40 -25.67 7.16
CA LEU A 58 -32.83 -24.51 7.96
C LEU A 58 -32.07 -23.23 7.60
N VAL A 59 -31.10 -23.31 6.69
CA VAL A 59 -30.33 -22.17 6.20
C VAL A 59 -30.67 -21.97 4.73
N ASP A 60 -31.24 -20.82 4.39
CA ASP A 60 -31.51 -20.47 3.00
C ASP A 60 -30.20 -20.24 2.23
N ASP A 61 -30.12 -20.76 1.01
CA ASP A 61 -29.00 -20.48 0.12
C ASP A 61 -29.14 -19.02 -0.37
N VAL A 62 -28.18 -18.18 -0.02
CA VAL A 62 -28.14 -16.77 -0.41
C VAL A 62 -27.55 -16.64 -1.81
N ALA A 63 -28.34 -16.18 -2.77
CA ALA A 63 -27.87 -15.93 -4.13
C ALA A 63 -27.11 -14.59 -4.17
N VAL A 64 -25.79 -14.64 -4.37
CA VAL A 64 -24.97 -13.44 -4.61
C VAL A 64 -24.85 -13.25 -6.13
N PRO A 65 -25.40 -12.18 -6.72
CA PRO A 65 -25.20 -11.85 -8.12
C PRO A 65 -23.72 -11.77 -8.50
N ALA A 66 -23.37 -12.17 -9.73
CA ALA A 66 -22.01 -12.06 -10.21
C ALA A 66 -21.65 -10.59 -10.52
N GLY A 67 -20.50 -10.15 -10.02
CA GLY A 67 -19.92 -8.84 -10.33
C GLY A 67 -20.30 -7.73 -9.35
N TRP A 68 -20.05 -6.50 -9.77
CA TRP A 68 -20.44 -5.29 -9.04
C TRP A 68 -21.86 -4.89 -9.47
N SER A 69 -22.72 -4.50 -8.52
CA SER A 69 -24.06 -4.02 -8.83
C SER A 69 -24.42 -2.82 -7.98
N ASP A 70 -25.55 -2.17 -8.31
CA ASP A 70 -26.07 -1.08 -7.50
C ASP A 70 -26.28 -1.59 -6.07
N SER A 71 -25.79 -0.81 -5.10
CA SER A 71 -25.85 -1.10 -3.68
C SER A 71 -27.29 -0.97 -3.19
N SER A 72 -28.14 -1.94 -3.56
CA SER A 72 -29.49 -2.06 -3.05
C SER A 72 -29.49 -3.10 -1.94
N ASN A 73 -29.87 -2.67 -0.73
CA ASN A 73 -30.33 -3.60 0.30
C ASN A 73 -31.56 -4.30 -0.28
N HIS A 74 -31.39 -5.54 -0.72
CA HIS A 74 -32.52 -6.34 -1.15
C HIS A 74 -33.29 -6.77 0.11
N ASP A 75 -34.55 -6.37 0.22
CA ASP A 75 -35.49 -6.72 1.30
C ASP A 75 -35.85 -8.23 1.34
N SER A 76 -35.19 -9.06 0.55
CA SER A 76 -35.43 -10.51 0.48
C SER A 76 -34.28 -11.26 1.15
N ASP A 77 -34.60 -12.09 2.15
CA ASP A 77 -33.65 -12.97 2.86
C ASP A 77 -32.86 -13.94 1.96
N THR A 78 -33.24 -14.05 0.68
CA THR A 78 -32.63 -14.93 -0.33
C THR A 78 -31.61 -14.26 -1.24
N THR A 79 -31.47 -12.92 -1.20
CA THR A 79 -30.53 -12.18 -2.05
C THR A 79 -29.39 -11.64 -1.20
N GLY A 80 -28.15 -11.96 -1.59
CA GLY A 80 -26.96 -11.51 -0.86
C GLY A 80 -26.71 -10.01 -1.01
N THR A 81 -25.93 -9.45 -0.09
CA THR A 81 -25.43 -8.08 -0.21
C THR A 81 -24.60 -7.95 -1.48
N THR A 82 -24.91 -6.93 -2.27
CA THR A 82 -24.12 -6.56 -3.44
C THR A 82 -23.44 -5.23 -3.22
N TYR A 83 -22.32 -5.03 -3.90
CA TYR A 83 -21.50 -3.84 -3.75
C TYR A 83 -21.35 -3.12 -5.08
N ASN A 84 -21.48 -1.80 -5.03
CA ASN A 84 -21.15 -0.94 -6.16
C ASN A 84 -19.65 -0.65 -6.13
N LEU A 85 -18.95 -0.91 -7.22
CA LEU A 85 -17.51 -0.63 -7.36
C LEU A 85 -17.17 0.85 -7.06
N PHE A 86 -18.10 1.74 -7.37
CA PHE A 86 -17.99 3.18 -7.16
C PHE A 86 -18.84 3.68 -5.99
N ASP A 87 -19.16 2.81 -5.04
CA ASP A 87 -19.86 3.19 -3.81
C ASP A 87 -19.09 4.33 -3.11
N PRO A 88 -19.67 5.55 -3.02
CA PRO A 88 -18.98 6.71 -2.48
C PRO A 88 -18.84 6.66 -0.95
N SER A 89 -19.49 5.71 -0.27
CA SER A 89 -19.48 5.58 1.20
C SER A 89 -18.24 4.84 1.74
N GLY A 90 -17.07 5.15 1.17
CA GLY A 90 -15.80 4.57 1.61
C GLY A 90 -15.22 5.30 2.82
N PHE A 91 -13.98 5.74 2.71
CA PHE A 91 -13.25 6.40 3.78
C PHE A 91 -12.93 7.84 3.41
N SER A 92 -12.75 8.70 4.41
CA SER A 92 -12.26 10.06 4.22
C SER A 92 -10.78 10.13 4.57
N LEU A 93 -10.01 10.79 3.72
CA LEU A 93 -8.60 11.07 3.96
C LEU A 93 -8.45 12.59 4.07
N SER A 94 -7.78 13.07 5.12
CA SER A 94 -7.63 14.52 5.37
C SER A 94 -7.00 15.29 4.20
N ALA A 95 -6.22 14.60 3.37
CA ALA A 95 -5.61 15.12 2.15
C ALA A 95 -6.58 15.33 0.98
N ILE A 96 -7.73 14.63 0.97
CA ILE A 96 -8.66 14.58 -0.15
C ILE A 96 -10.01 15.16 0.32
N PRO A 97 -10.47 16.27 -0.28
CA PRO A 97 -11.66 17.00 0.18
C PRO A 97 -12.99 16.30 -0.15
N THR A 98 -12.95 15.03 -0.55
CA THR A 98 -14.09 14.22 -0.99
C THR A 98 -13.99 12.84 -0.37
N GLU A 99 -15.11 12.23 -0.02
CA GLU A 99 -15.13 10.82 0.39
C GLU A 99 -14.62 9.95 -0.75
N LEU A 100 -13.67 9.06 -0.43
CA LEU A 100 -13.12 8.13 -1.39
C LEU A 100 -14.07 6.94 -1.54
N PRO A 101 -14.17 6.36 -2.74
CA PRO A 101 -14.99 5.18 -2.92
C PRO A 101 -14.50 4.03 -2.05
N LYS A 102 -15.45 3.21 -1.64
CA LYS A 102 -15.20 2.08 -0.75
C LYS A 102 -14.28 1.01 -1.37
N TRP A 103 -14.40 0.79 -2.67
CA TRP A 103 -13.74 -0.31 -3.37
C TRP A 103 -12.82 0.13 -4.50
N THR A 104 -12.91 1.37 -4.94
CA THR A 104 -12.02 1.96 -5.94
C THR A 104 -11.18 3.05 -5.29
N GLN A 105 -9.87 2.93 -5.46
CA GLN A 105 -8.95 4.01 -5.12
C GLN A 105 -8.51 4.68 -6.42
N TYR A 106 -8.56 6.00 -6.45
CA TYR A 106 -7.95 6.78 -7.51
C TYR A 106 -6.48 6.95 -7.16
N GLU A 107 -5.57 6.48 -8.02
CA GLU A 107 -4.18 6.88 -7.89
C GLU A 107 -4.08 8.37 -8.23
N THR A 108 -3.49 9.14 -7.32
CA THR A 108 -3.20 10.55 -7.60
C THR A 108 -2.17 10.62 -8.72
N SER A 109 -2.43 11.44 -9.74
CA SER A 109 -1.42 11.69 -10.78
C SER A 109 -0.20 12.37 -10.14
N VAL A 110 0.99 12.21 -10.73
CA VAL A 110 2.21 12.91 -10.26
C VAL A 110 1.96 14.42 -10.21
N THR A 111 1.29 15.01 -11.20
CA THR A 111 0.86 16.42 -11.17
C THR A 111 -0.03 16.73 -9.95
N GLY A 112 -0.97 15.86 -9.61
CA GLY A 112 -1.78 15.99 -8.39
C GLY A 112 -0.94 15.92 -7.11
N LEU A 113 0.04 15.01 -7.05
CA LEU A 113 0.99 14.90 -5.95
C LEU A 113 1.84 16.17 -5.80
N LEU A 114 2.37 16.71 -6.90
CA LEU A 114 3.15 17.96 -6.90
C LEU A 114 2.35 19.14 -6.36
N TRP A 115 1.09 19.27 -6.80
CA TRP A 115 0.19 20.29 -6.28
C TRP A 115 -0.13 20.08 -4.79
N TYR A 116 -0.37 18.82 -4.39
CA TYR A 116 -0.64 18.47 -3.00
C TYR A 116 0.53 18.83 -2.08
N MET A 117 1.77 18.49 -2.46
CA MET A 117 2.98 18.85 -1.69
C MET A 117 3.13 20.36 -1.52
N ALA A 118 2.86 21.14 -2.58
CA ALA A 118 2.89 22.60 -2.50
C ALA A 118 1.87 23.13 -1.49
N ARG A 119 0.63 22.62 -1.53
CA ARG A 119 -0.41 22.99 -0.56
C ARG A 119 -0.05 22.58 0.87
N LEU A 120 0.48 21.36 1.04
CA LEU A 120 0.89 20.84 2.34
C LEU A 120 1.98 21.72 2.98
N SER A 121 2.87 22.28 2.16
CA SER A 121 3.92 23.22 2.61
C SER A 121 3.34 24.47 3.28
N VAL A 122 2.20 24.97 2.79
CA VAL A 122 1.51 26.11 3.40
C VAL A 122 0.74 25.70 4.66
N VAL A 123 0.07 24.55 4.62
CA VAL A 123 -0.68 24.02 5.78
C VAL A 123 0.23 23.84 6.99
N ASP A 124 1.43 23.32 6.77
CA ASP A 124 2.44 23.11 7.82
C ASP A 124 3.33 24.34 8.07
N GLY A 125 3.01 25.48 7.45
CA GLY A 125 3.76 26.71 7.63
C GLY A 125 3.73 27.21 9.08
N VAL A 126 4.87 27.71 9.55
CA VAL A 126 5.07 28.07 10.96
C VAL A 126 4.75 29.54 11.19
N ARG A 127 3.86 29.83 12.14
CA ARG A 127 3.52 31.20 12.57
C ARG A 127 3.09 32.11 11.41
N LEU A 128 2.37 31.56 10.42
CA LEU A 128 1.87 32.33 9.28
C LEU A 128 0.92 33.48 9.68
N ASN A 129 0.28 33.36 10.85
CA ASN A 129 -0.58 34.38 11.44
C ASN A 129 0.16 35.66 11.87
N GLU A 130 1.50 35.64 11.96
CA GLU A 130 2.31 36.83 12.26
C GLU A 130 2.63 37.66 11.00
N LEU A 131 2.34 37.13 9.80
CA LEU A 131 2.49 37.87 8.55
C LEU A 131 1.39 38.93 8.41
N SER A 132 1.68 39.99 7.65
CA SER A 132 0.64 40.94 7.27
C SER A 132 -0.41 40.23 6.40
N THR A 133 -1.65 40.70 6.38
CA THR A 133 -2.71 40.09 5.55
C THR A 133 -2.33 40.00 4.07
N ARG A 134 -1.58 41.00 3.58
CA ARG A 134 -1.07 41.04 2.21
C ARG A 134 -0.02 39.94 1.98
N ASP A 135 0.97 39.84 2.87
CA ASP A 135 2.07 38.89 2.71
C ASP A 135 1.60 37.45 2.91
N TYR A 136 0.70 37.23 3.87
CA TYR A 136 0.03 35.94 4.07
C TYR A 136 -0.70 35.48 2.80
N THR A 137 -1.45 36.37 2.18
CA THR A 137 -2.19 36.07 0.94
C THR A 137 -1.22 35.80 -0.21
N ALA A 138 -0.21 36.65 -0.41
CA ALA A 138 0.79 36.48 -1.47
C ALA A 138 1.57 35.16 -1.32
N CYS A 139 1.99 34.84 -0.09
CA CYS A 139 2.67 33.59 0.22
C CYS A 139 1.78 32.37 -0.05
N THR A 140 0.56 32.35 0.50
CA THR A 140 -0.36 31.22 0.36
C THR A 140 -0.76 30.99 -1.09
N VAL A 141 -1.10 32.06 -1.82
CA VAL A 141 -1.47 31.98 -3.24
C VAL A 141 -0.26 31.58 -4.09
N GLY A 142 0.90 32.20 -3.87
CA GLY A 142 2.13 31.87 -4.59
C GLY A 142 2.51 30.40 -4.47
N VAL A 143 2.51 29.86 -3.24
CA VAL A 143 2.92 28.47 -3.01
C VAL A 143 1.80 27.49 -3.39
N ALA A 144 0.58 27.64 -2.85
CA ALA A 144 -0.47 26.62 -3.00
C ALA A 144 -1.25 26.71 -4.33
N LEU A 145 -1.29 27.87 -4.98
CA LEU A 145 -1.99 28.06 -6.27
C LEU A 145 -1.04 28.25 -7.45
N HIS A 146 0.14 28.84 -7.26
CA HIS A 146 1.11 29.00 -8.35
C HIS A 146 2.29 28.04 -8.29
N GLY A 147 2.36 27.16 -7.28
CA GLY A 147 3.39 26.14 -7.18
C GLY A 147 4.79 26.74 -7.06
N TYR A 148 4.95 27.90 -6.42
CA TYR A 148 6.25 28.51 -6.15
C TYR A 148 6.93 27.79 -4.99
N VAL A 149 7.60 26.68 -5.31
CA VAL A 149 8.20 25.76 -4.34
C VAL A 149 9.71 25.66 -4.46
N ASP A 150 10.33 26.26 -5.47
CA ASP A 150 11.78 26.15 -5.69
C ASP A 150 12.53 26.77 -4.49
N THR A 151 13.61 26.11 -4.08
CA THR A 151 14.45 26.56 -2.96
C THR A 151 15.55 27.51 -3.42
N ASN A 152 15.83 27.57 -4.73
CA ASN A 152 16.74 28.53 -5.31
C ASN A 152 16.09 29.90 -5.44
N SER A 153 16.55 30.87 -4.64
CA SER A 153 16.07 32.27 -4.64
C SER A 153 16.22 33.02 -5.97
N SER A 154 17.06 32.53 -6.89
CA SER A 154 17.21 33.12 -8.23
C SER A 154 16.18 32.59 -9.23
N SER A 155 15.39 31.59 -8.86
CA SER A 155 14.35 31.00 -9.70
C SER A 155 13.07 31.86 -9.67
N GLU A 156 12.43 32.05 -10.83
CA GLU A 156 11.13 32.72 -10.90
C GLU A 156 10.03 31.98 -10.14
N SER A 157 10.24 30.68 -9.89
CA SER A 157 9.32 29.81 -9.15
C SER A 157 9.78 29.55 -7.71
N SER A 158 10.69 30.38 -7.19
CA SER A 158 11.16 30.29 -5.80
C SER A 158 10.04 30.60 -4.81
N VAL A 159 10.12 30.00 -3.62
CA VAL A 159 9.19 30.33 -2.53
C VAL A 159 9.17 31.85 -2.30
N PRO A 160 7.99 32.50 -2.30
CA PRO A 160 7.89 33.95 -2.21
C PRO A 160 8.59 34.52 -0.97
N SER A 161 9.29 35.64 -1.14
CA SER A 161 9.94 36.35 -0.03
C SER A 161 8.94 36.82 1.04
N GLU A 162 7.69 37.04 0.63
CA GLU A 162 6.52 37.38 1.43
C GLU A 162 6.20 36.28 2.46
N CYS A 163 6.61 35.04 2.22
CA CYS A 163 6.51 33.98 3.21
C CYS A 163 7.42 34.21 4.42
N GLY A 164 8.44 35.07 4.32
CA GLY A 164 9.33 35.42 5.43
C GLY A 164 10.04 34.22 6.08
N GLY A 165 10.32 33.17 5.30
CA GLY A 165 10.92 31.92 5.79
C GLY A 165 9.99 31.05 6.64
N ARG A 166 8.68 31.34 6.65
CA ARG A 166 7.68 30.60 7.44
C ARG A 166 7.09 29.39 6.72
N VAL A 167 7.32 29.30 5.40
CA VAL A 167 6.93 28.16 4.57
C VAL A 167 8.19 27.46 4.12
N VAL A 168 8.27 26.16 4.41
CA VAL A 168 9.33 25.27 3.95
C VAL A 168 8.70 24.27 2.98
N PRO A 169 9.16 24.19 1.72
CA PRO A 169 8.53 23.35 0.72
C PRO A 169 8.76 21.85 0.98
N TYR A 170 7.76 21.03 0.67
CA TYR A 170 7.90 19.59 0.54
C TYR A 170 8.57 19.21 -0.79
N LYS A 171 9.48 18.24 -0.73
CA LYS A 171 10.26 17.73 -1.86
C LYS A 171 10.23 16.21 -1.94
N LEU A 172 10.45 15.69 -3.14
CA LEU A 172 10.80 14.30 -3.38
C LEU A 172 12.32 14.14 -3.33
N ALA A 173 12.81 13.26 -2.47
CA ALA A 173 14.22 12.92 -2.44
C ALA A 173 14.57 12.04 -3.65
N VAL A 174 15.70 12.31 -4.30
CA VAL A 174 16.26 11.46 -5.35
C VAL A 174 17.69 11.09 -4.99
N VAL A 175 17.98 9.80 -5.00
CA VAL A 175 19.25 9.23 -4.54
C VAL A 175 19.74 8.18 -5.54
N PRO A 176 21.03 8.12 -5.91
CA PRO A 176 22.11 9.04 -5.51
C PRO A 176 22.13 10.32 -6.37
N ASP A 177 22.81 11.35 -5.92
CA ASP A 177 23.12 12.54 -6.70
C ASP A 177 24.26 12.26 -7.69
N ASN A 178 23.92 12.00 -8.96
CA ASN A 178 24.90 11.74 -10.01
C ASN A 178 24.39 12.18 -11.40
N ALA A 179 25.20 11.96 -12.43
CA ALA A 179 24.84 12.31 -13.81
C ALA A 179 23.57 11.57 -14.27
N PHE A 180 23.39 10.30 -13.90
CA PHE A 180 22.17 9.55 -14.25
C PHE A 180 20.91 10.20 -13.63
N THR A 181 20.90 10.51 -12.34
CA THR A 181 19.70 11.05 -11.69
C THR A 181 19.42 12.50 -12.07
N ARG A 182 20.46 13.33 -12.25
CA ARG A 182 20.32 14.74 -12.65
C ARG A 182 20.06 14.92 -14.14
N GLU A 183 20.94 14.39 -14.98
CA GLU A 183 20.98 14.71 -16.41
C GLU A 183 20.05 13.80 -17.22
N TYR A 184 19.82 12.56 -16.79
CA TYR A 184 18.95 11.63 -17.51
C TYR A 184 17.55 11.52 -16.89
N PHE A 185 17.45 11.03 -15.65
CA PHE A 185 16.17 10.78 -14.99
C PHE A 185 15.38 12.08 -14.81
N THR A 186 15.95 13.10 -14.17
CA THR A 186 15.22 14.34 -13.87
C THR A 186 14.87 15.13 -15.13
N GLN A 187 15.76 15.19 -16.13
CA GLN A 187 15.44 15.84 -17.41
C GLN A 187 14.33 15.10 -18.17
N THR A 188 14.35 13.76 -18.18
CA THR A 188 13.28 12.96 -18.81
C THR A 188 11.96 13.20 -18.10
N MET A 189 11.98 13.21 -16.77
CA MET A 189 10.79 13.45 -15.98
C MET A 189 10.28 14.89 -16.07
N GLU A 190 11.15 15.87 -16.30
CA GLU A 190 10.74 17.26 -16.57
C GLU A 190 9.97 17.39 -17.89
N ILE A 191 10.28 16.57 -18.89
CA ILE A 191 9.49 16.52 -20.15
C ILE A 191 8.08 15.98 -19.88
N TRP A 192 7.96 14.98 -19.01
CA TRP A 192 6.66 14.35 -18.70
C TRP A 192 5.84 15.14 -17.68
N TYR A 193 6.51 15.79 -16.73
CA TYR A 193 5.91 16.58 -15.66
C TYR A 193 6.53 17.99 -15.61
N PRO A 194 6.34 18.78 -16.69
CA PRO A 194 6.76 20.18 -16.69
C PRO A 194 5.86 21.00 -15.78
N ARG A 195 6.19 22.28 -15.63
CA ARG A 195 5.28 23.25 -15.04
C ARG A 195 4.04 23.36 -15.94
N VAL A 196 2.85 23.20 -15.36
CA VAL A 196 1.58 23.21 -16.10
C VAL A 196 0.68 24.32 -15.59
N ASN A 197 0.20 25.15 -16.52
CA ASN A 197 -0.88 26.11 -16.26
C ASN A 197 -2.20 25.45 -16.64
N LEU A 198 -3.13 25.31 -15.69
CA LEU A 198 -4.41 24.64 -15.96
C LEU A 198 -5.38 25.51 -16.78
N VAL A 199 -5.19 26.84 -16.77
CA VAL A 199 -5.99 27.78 -17.56
C VAL A 199 -5.05 28.84 -18.16
N ASN A 200 -5.42 29.38 -19.32
CA ASN A 200 -4.61 30.39 -20.02
C ASN A 200 -4.82 31.81 -19.44
N ASP A 201 -4.75 31.94 -18.12
CA ASP A 201 -4.86 33.21 -17.39
C ASP A 201 -3.76 33.29 -16.30
N SER A 202 -3.25 34.49 -16.09
CA SER A 202 -2.24 34.87 -15.08
C SER A 202 -2.65 34.56 -13.64
N THR A 203 -3.96 34.39 -13.37
CA THR A 203 -4.51 34.07 -12.05
C THR A 203 -4.82 32.58 -11.87
N SER A 204 -4.52 31.76 -12.87
CA SER A 204 -4.88 30.34 -12.87
C SER A 204 -3.99 29.50 -11.96
N LEU A 205 -4.52 28.35 -11.57
CA LEU A 205 -3.79 27.30 -10.86
C LEU A 205 -2.63 26.81 -11.75
N GLN A 206 -1.42 26.94 -11.23
CA GLN A 206 -0.20 26.41 -11.82
C GLN A 206 0.36 25.30 -10.94
N VAL A 207 0.76 24.22 -11.58
CA VAL A 207 1.41 23.10 -10.91
C VAL A 207 2.91 23.17 -11.18
N ALA A 208 3.70 23.06 -10.12
CA ALA A 208 5.15 23.02 -10.21
C ALA A 208 5.61 21.84 -11.09
N SER A 209 6.76 22.01 -11.73
CA SER A 209 7.44 20.89 -12.39
C SER A 209 7.99 19.90 -11.36
N LEU A 210 8.29 18.68 -11.82
CA LEU A 210 9.00 17.73 -10.97
C LEU A 210 10.38 18.26 -10.57
N ARG A 211 11.12 18.90 -11.50
CA ARG A 211 12.48 19.42 -11.23
C ARG A 211 12.51 20.46 -10.11
N GLU A 212 11.51 21.32 -10.04
CA GLU A 212 11.37 22.29 -8.94
C GLU A 212 10.98 21.63 -7.62
N SER A 213 10.49 20.39 -7.64
CA SER A 213 9.93 19.68 -6.48
C SER A 213 10.81 18.53 -5.98
N VAL A 214 12.04 18.40 -6.49
CA VAL A 214 13.00 17.37 -6.04
C VAL A 214 14.14 17.96 -5.21
N ALA A 215 14.68 17.14 -4.33
CA ALA A 215 15.94 17.38 -3.62
C ALA A 215 16.86 16.16 -3.83
N PHE A 216 18.13 16.41 -4.13
CA PHE A 216 19.10 15.35 -4.39
C PHE A 216 19.95 15.07 -3.15
N PHE A 217 20.30 13.81 -2.95
CA PHE A 217 21.21 13.38 -1.89
C PHE A 217 22.26 12.43 -2.46
N ASP A 218 23.51 12.60 -2.05
CA ASP A 218 24.64 11.83 -2.57
C ASP A 218 24.46 10.31 -2.36
N THR A 219 23.95 9.92 -1.19
CA THR A 219 23.76 8.51 -0.81
C THR A 219 22.48 8.33 0.00
N GLU A 220 22.05 7.08 0.14
CA GLU A 220 20.92 6.72 1.00
C GLU A 220 21.18 7.11 2.46
N ASP A 221 22.39 6.85 2.95
CA ASP A 221 22.80 7.24 4.30
C ASP A 221 22.70 8.76 4.51
N ALA A 222 23.07 9.56 3.51
CA ALA A 222 22.96 11.02 3.57
C ALA A 222 21.49 11.48 3.65
N LEU A 223 20.58 10.84 2.91
CA LEU A 223 19.14 11.08 3.04
C LEU A 223 18.63 10.71 4.44
N GLU A 224 19.06 9.56 4.98
CA GLU A 224 18.65 9.15 6.33
C GLU A 224 19.18 10.07 7.43
N GLU A 225 20.45 10.45 7.35
CA GLU A 225 21.07 11.39 8.29
C GLU A 225 20.38 12.76 8.22
N TYR A 226 20.04 13.21 7.02
CA TYR A 226 19.31 14.45 6.80
C TYR A 226 17.93 14.45 7.48
N VAL A 227 17.12 13.41 7.25
CA VAL A 227 15.75 13.32 7.83
C VAL A 227 15.79 13.15 9.36
N LYS A 228 16.83 12.51 9.91
CA LYS A 228 17.06 12.39 11.36
C LYS A 228 17.71 13.64 11.97
N GLY A 229 18.18 14.57 11.13
CA GLY A 229 18.96 15.74 11.51
C GLY A 229 18.12 16.84 12.18
N LYS A 230 18.77 17.67 13.00
CA LYS A 230 18.12 18.81 13.67
C LYS A 230 17.76 19.96 12.72
N SER A 231 18.39 20.02 11.55
CA SER A 231 18.13 21.02 10.53
C SER A 231 17.00 20.62 9.58
N TYR A 232 16.46 19.40 9.69
CA TYR A 232 15.31 18.97 8.90
C TYR A 232 14.16 19.96 9.08
N ASP A 233 13.55 20.39 7.98
CA ASP A 233 12.40 21.30 7.99
C ASP A 233 12.67 22.68 8.66
N SER A 234 13.92 23.14 8.61
CA SER A 234 14.29 24.39 9.28
C SER A 234 14.28 25.61 8.34
N SER A 235 14.40 25.40 7.03
CA SER A 235 14.71 26.46 6.06
C SER A 235 14.47 26.02 4.61
N LEU A 236 14.58 26.93 3.65
CA LEU A 236 14.49 26.60 2.22
C LEU A 236 15.65 25.68 1.79
N GLU A 237 16.83 25.86 2.38
CA GLU A 237 18.00 25.02 2.14
C GLU A 237 17.85 23.62 2.78
N ASN A 238 16.94 23.48 3.75
CA ASN A 238 16.63 22.22 4.40
C ASN A 238 15.11 21.92 4.28
N PRO A 239 14.64 21.55 3.08
CA PRO A 239 13.23 21.31 2.80
C PRO A 239 12.69 20.03 3.47
N ARG A 240 11.36 19.93 3.56
CA ARG A 240 10.69 18.71 4.03
C ARG A 240 10.76 17.63 2.96
N ILE A 241 10.93 16.36 3.35
CA ILE A 241 10.92 15.23 2.41
C ILE A 241 9.59 14.52 2.54
N TYR A 242 8.81 14.52 1.45
CA TYR A 242 7.53 13.82 1.39
C TYR A 242 7.72 12.30 1.17
N GLY A 243 8.66 11.97 0.30
CA GLY A 243 9.07 10.61 -0.03
C GLY A 243 10.35 10.63 -0.84
N GLY A 244 10.92 9.47 -1.12
CA GLY A 244 12.19 9.33 -1.83
C GLY A 244 12.18 8.25 -2.90
N ILE A 245 12.97 8.45 -3.94
CA ILE A 245 13.30 7.47 -4.97
C ILE A 245 14.78 7.15 -4.81
N VAL A 246 15.07 5.92 -4.37
CA VAL A 246 16.45 5.46 -4.13
C VAL A 246 16.79 4.45 -5.21
N PHE A 247 17.74 4.78 -6.08
CA PHE A 247 18.22 3.90 -7.14
C PHE A 247 19.34 3.00 -6.62
N ASP A 248 19.04 1.71 -6.50
CA ASP A 248 19.99 0.67 -6.10
C ASP A 248 20.89 0.24 -7.27
N LYS A 249 20.34 0.28 -8.49
CA LYS A 249 21.03 -0.11 -9.72
C LYS A 249 20.67 0.86 -10.83
N TYR A 250 21.68 1.40 -11.47
CA TYR A 250 21.55 2.42 -12.51
C TYR A 250 22.74 2.37 -13.47
N PRO A 251 22.58 2.82 -14.72
CA PRO A 251 23.69 2.90 -15.67
C PRO A 251 24.76 3.88 -15.18
N THR A 252 26.03 3.51 -15.38
CA THR A 252 27.18 4.40 -15.17
C THR A 252 27.35 5.35 -16.35
N ASP A 253 28.11 6.43 -16.21
CA ASP A 253 28.19 7.53 -17.17
C ASP A 253 28.37 7.09 -18.64
N SER A 254 29.21 6.09 -18.92
CA SER A 254 29.43 5.57 -20.28
C SER A 254 28.24 4.79 -20.86
N ASP A 255 27.36 4.30 -19.99
CA ASP A 255 26.23 3.43 -20.32
C ASP A 255 24.90 4.20 -20.32
N ILE A 256 24.89 5.49 -19.96
CA ILE A 256 23.69 6.34 -20.00
C ILE A 256 23.19 6.41 -21.45
N GLY A 257 21.91 6.08 -21.65
CA GLY A 257 21.28 5.98 -22.98
C GLY A 257 21.41 4.61 -23.64
N SER A 258 22.11 3.66 -23.02
CA SER A 258 22.14 2.25 -23.43
C SER A 258 21.19 1.39 -22.59
N PHE A 259 20.87 0.19 -23.08
CA PHE A 259 20.01 -0.74 -22.34
C PHE A 259 20.74 -1.26 -21.09
N SER A 260 20.18 -0.94 -19.92
CA SER A 260 20.70 -1.36 -18.62
C SER A 260 19.55 -1.66 -17.66
N SER A 261 19.83 -2.48 -16.64
CA SER A 261 18.87 -2.76 -15.59
C SER A 261 18.82 -1.60 -14.60
N ILE A 262 17.63 -1.07 -14.35
CA ILE A 262 17.39 -0.05 -13.32
C ILE A 262 16.58 -0.71 -12.20
N GLU A 263 17.09 -0.63 -10.98
CA GLU A 263 16.40 -1.10 -9.76
C GLU A 263 16.32 0.10 -8.81
N TYR A 264 15.11 0.35 -8.29
CA TYR A 264 14.85 1.46 -7.39
C TYR A 264 13.82 1.10 -6.35
N THR A 265 13.93 1.76 -5.21
CA THR A 265 13.04 1.64 -4.07
C THR A 265 12.33 2.97 -3.82
N LEU A 266 11.01 2.94 -3.66
CA LEU A 266 10.23 4.09 -3.23
C LEU A 266 10.15 4.10 -1.70
N ARG A 267 10.67 5.16 -1.08
CA ARG A 267 10.62 5.40 0.37
C ARG A 267 9.51 6.40 0.65
N LEU A 268 8.39 5.91 1.15
CA LEU A 268 7.25 6.76 1.47
C LEU A 268 7.17 6.94 2.99
N ASN A 269 6.66 8.09 3.43
CA ASN A 269 6.51 8.36 4.86
C ASN A 269 5.41 7.46 5.46
N SER A 270 5.80 6.60 6.40
CA SER A 270 4.92 5.65 7.11
C SER A 270 4.67 6.06 8.56
N THR A 271 4.77 7.36 8.93
CA THR A 271 4.53 7.72 10.34
C THR A 271 3.06 7.47 10.70
N GLU A 272 2.83 6.47 11.55
CA GLU A 272 1.60 6.30 12.30
C GLU A 272 1.47 7.50 13.25
N THR A 273 0.38 8.25 13.14
CA THR A 273 0.12 9.33 14.10
C THR A 273 -0.45 8.73 15.38
N ASP A 274 -0.15 9.34 16.54
CA ASP A 274 -0.71 8.94 17.85
C ASP A 274 -2.25 8.91 17.87
N SER A 275 -2.90 9.54 16.89
CA SER A 275 -4.36 9.55 16.68
C SER A 275 -4.92 8.32 15.95
N GLY A 276 -4.09 7.33 15.58
CA GLY A 276 -4.53 6.17 14.81
C GLY A 276 -4.91 6.51 13.35
N ALA A 277 -4.63 7.74 12.89
CA ALA A 277 -4.72 8.07 11.48
C ALA A 277 -3.51 7.43 10.80
N LEU A 278 -3.79 6.42 9.98
CA LEU A 278 -2.84 5.73 9.12
C LEU A 278 -2.01 6.76 8.34
N GLY A 279 -0.69 6.56 8.27
CA GLY A 279 0.12 7.21 7.24
C GLY A 279 -0.49 6.94 5.86
N LEU A 280 -0.19 7.79 4.88
CA LEU A 280 -0.76 7.78 3.52
C LEU A 280 -0.48 6.48 2.71
N ILE A 281 0.05 5.45 3.35
CA ILE A 281 0.36 4.15 2.78
C ILE A 281 -0.48 3.10 3.52
N PRO A 282 -1.43 2.43 2.84
CA PRO A 282 -2.11 1.28 3.41
C PRO A 282 -1.07 0.22 3.76
N PRO A 283 -1.09 -0.36 4.97
CA PRO A 283 -0.12 -1.39 5.31
C PRO A 283 -0.39 -2.60 4.39
N THR A 284 0.66 -3.11 3.74
CA THR A 284 0.56 -4.25 2.80
C THR A 284 0.43 -5.59 3.52
N ASN A 285 0.14 -5.59 4.82
CA ASN A 285 0.05 -6.78 5.66
C ASN A 285 -1.28 -7.56 5.49
N GLY A 286 -2.10 -7.21 4.49
CA GLY A 286 -3.21 -8.04 4.03
C GLY A 286 -4.41 -8.09 4.98
N ASP A 287 -4.43 -7.26 6.01
CA ASP A 287 -5.54 -7.19 6.96
C ASP A 287 -6.46 -6.01 6.63
N ALA A 288 -7.44 -6.27 5.75
CA ALA A 288 -8.44 -5.29 5.35
C ALA A 288 -9.43 -4.93 6.48
N ALA A 289 -9.36 -5.61 7.63
CA ALA A 289 -10.28 -5.42 8.76
C ALA A 289 -9.82 -4.37 9.78
N ALA A 290 -8.65 -3.74 9.57
CA ALA A 290 -8.20 -2.59 10.37
C ALA A 290 -8.58 -1.24 9.74
N LEU A 291 -9.57 -1.22 8.84
CA LEU A 291 -10.21 -0.03 8.27
C LEU A 291 -11.52 0.29 9.00
#